data_AF-A0A319BAR7-F1
#
_entry.id   AF-A0A319BAR7-F1
#
_cell.length_a   1.000
_cell.length_b   1.000
_cell.length_c   1.000
_cell.angle_alpha   90.00
_cell.angle_beta   90.00
_cell.angle_gamma   90.00
#
_symmetry.space_group_name_H-M   'P 1'
#
loop_
_entity.id
_entity.type
_entity.pdbx_description
1 polymer ?
#
loop_
_entity_poly.entity_id
_entity_poly.type
_entity_poly.pdbx_seq_one_letter_code
_entity_poly.pdbx_strand_id
1 'polypeptide(L)'
;MIDLLEVKRRYEAVLAVEDSRDKILQNLFAQVESLQRALQNTLGDAKFQELKKYKTEYDDLRLDQSKLSFVSVLVDGDCMNFNDALIRQGYNGGRKAAMLLRKSVERHIRDIDPQASPNIQYRIRVYANVPGLMKTYREAHILRSNEALDPFIRGFNMENSLCDFIDAGNGKECSDVKIRATFEQDILDVHCRRIIFCGSTDNGYARILGSHQGSNRISLVQGAPFAWEMEQLASEFQTTSFPEVFRSTKLPSRASSFSAFKTASANSSPSSSPTSLSTPSTPKRNYATIANLTARANGLTRHPGPAAERTSKGCEGRNTASVPLVMSAGTDMDADSDLGMFMISGALRERASARMISGVRTPSVFVDISVRGRISRDIAVQTASSPSRCMGLISRLR
;
A
#
# COMPACT_ATOMS: atom_id res chain seq x y z
N MET A 1 53.27 -84.78 -38.62
CA MET A 1 53.39 -83.68 -39.61
C MET A 1 52.19 -82.78 -39.38
N ILE A 2 52.39 -81.52 -39.01
CA ILE A 2 51.28 -80.60 -38.73
C ILE A 2 50.63 -80.25 -40.09
N ASP A 3 49.32 -80.46 -40.21
CA ASP A 3 48.59 -80.07 -41.41
C ASP A 3 48.47 -78.54 -41.47
N LEU A 4 49.30 -77.94 -42.31
CA LEU A 4 49.38 -76.49 -42.48
C LEU A 4 48.07 -75.89 -43.00
N LEU A 5 47.28 -76.66 -43.75
CA LEU A 5 45.99 -76.21 -44.29
C LEU A 5 44.95 -76.10 -43.18
N GLU A 6 44.93 -77.05 -42.24
CA GLU A 6 44.05 -77.04 -41.06
C GLU A 6 44.35 -75.84 -40.15
N VAL A 7 45.63 -75.55 -39.89
CA VAL A 7 46.07 -74.40 -39.08
C VAL A 7 45.68 -73.08 -39.76
N LYS A 8 45.87 -72.97 -41.08
CA LYS A 8 45.45 -71.78 -41.85
C LYS A 8 43.94 -71.55 -41.77
N ARG A 9 43.14 -72.61 -41.92
CA ARG A 9 41.67 -72.55 -41.83
C ARG A 9 41.21 -72.06 -40.45
N ARG A 10 41.85 -72.54 -39.38
CA ARG A 10 41.57 -72.09 -37.99
C ARG A 10 41.96 -70.64 -37.76
N TYR A 11 43.09 -70.19 -38.29
CA TYR A 11 43.51 -68.79 -38.20
C TYR A 11 42.54 -67.85 -38.93
N GLU A 12 42.11 -68.22 -40.14
CA GLU A 12 41.08 -67.47 -40.88
C GLU A 12 39.74 -67.41 -40.12
N ALA A 13 39.35 -68.51 -39.45
CA ALA A 13 38.15 -68.52 -38.61
C ALA A 13 38.28 -67.60 -37.38
N VAL A 14 39.44 -67.54 -36.73
CA VAL A 14 39.71 -66.61 -35.63
C VAL A 14 39.65 -65.17 -36.10
N LEU A 15 40.27 -64.86 -37.25
CA LEU A 15 40.19 -63.53 -37.86
C LEU A 15 38.75 -63.11 -38.16
N ALA A 16 37.92 -64.03 -38.67
CA ALA A 16 36.51 -63.75 -38.92
C ALA A 16 35.73 -63.45 -37.62
N VAL A 17 36.06 -64.14 -36.52
CA VAL A 17 35.47 -63.87 -35.20
C VAL A 17 35.94 -62.52 -34.65
N GLU A 18 37.22 -62.18 -34.80
CA GLU A 18 37.76 -60.88 -34.38
C GLU A 18 37.13 -59.73 -35.17
N ASP A 19 37.01 -59.85 -36.49
CA ASP A 19 36.32 -58.87 -37.35
C ASP A 19 34.84 -58.73 -36.98
N SER A 20 34.17 -59.86 -36.69
CA SER A 20 32.79 -59.84 -36.19
C SER A 20 32.67 -59.15 -34.83
N ARG A 21 33.62 -59.38 -33.91
CA ARG A 21 33.65 -58.74 -32.59
C ARG A 21 33.86 -57.24 -32.73
N ASP A 22 34.77 -56.82 -33.60
CA ASP A 22 35.09 -55.43 -33.82
C ASP A 22 33.90 -54.68 -34.46
N LYS A 23 33.17 -55.32 -35.39
CA LYS A 23 31.89 -54.81 -35.91
C LYS A 23 30.83 -54.63 -34.83
N ILE A 24 30.70 -55.58 -33.90
CA ILE A 24 29.77 -55.47 -32.77
C ILE A 24 30.17 -54.29 -31.88
N LEU A 25 31.45 -54.14 -31.55
CA LEU A 25 31.96 -53.03 -30.74
C LEU A 25 31.70 -51.68 -31.40
N GLN A 26 31.97 -51.55 -32.70
CA GLN A 26 31.67 -50.32 -33.45
C GLN A 26 30.18 -49.97 -33.45
N ASN A 27 29.31 -50.97 -33.66
CA ASN A 27 27.87 -50.77 -33.58
C ASN A 27 27.42 -50.34 -32.17
N LEU A 28 28.01 -50.92 -31.13
CA LEU A 28 27.70 -50.56 -29.75
C LEU A 28 28.11 -49.12 -29.44
N PHE A 29 29.31 -48.68 -29.86
CA PHE A 29 29.75 -47.30 -29.70
C PHE A 29 28.85 -46.32 -30.45
N ALA A 30 28.50 -46.62 -31.70
CA ALA A 30 27.59 -45.79 -32.48
C ALA A 30 26.21 -45.66 -31.82
N GLN A 31 25.72 -46.74 -31.21
CA GLN A 31 24.44 -46.74 -30.50
C GLN A 31 24.49 -45.91 -29.22
N VAL A 32 25.58 -46.01 -28.44
CA VAL A 32 25.80 -45.20 -27.23
C VAL A 32 25.87 -43.71 -27.59
N GLU A 33 26.62 -43.35 -28.63
CA GLU A 33 26.70 -41.95 -29.09
C GLU A 33 25.35 -41.42 -29.57
N SER A 34 24.56 -42.26 -30.25
CA SER A 34 23.20 -41.90 -30.70
C SER A 34 22.27 -41.68 -29.50
N LEU A 35 22.28 -42.59 -28.52
CA LEU A 35 21.48 -42.50 -27.30
C LEU A 35 21.85 -41.26 -26.48
N GLN A 36 23.15 -41.00 -26.33
CA GLN A 36 23.64 -39.84 -25.60
C GLN A 36 23.20 -38.53 -26.25
N ARG A 37 23.28 -38.42 -27.59
CA ARG A 37 22.75 -37.27 -28.33
C ARG A 37 21.24 -37.12 -28.18
N ALA A 38 20.48 -38.22 -28.29
CA ALA A 38 19.03 -38.19 -28.12
C ALA A 38 18.62 -37.74 -26.72
N LEU A 39 19.28 -38.24 -25.68
CA LEU A 39 19.02 -37.85 -24.30
C LEU A 39 19.33 -36.36 -24.05
N GLN A 40 20.46 -35.89 -24.58
CA GLN A 40 20.91 -34.51 -24.43
C GLN A 40 19.96 -33.53 -25.14
N ASN A 41 19.49 -33.89 -26.34
CA ASN A 41 18.47 -33.12 -27.06
C ASN A 41 17.13 -33.11 -26.32
N THR A 42 16.64 -34.28 -25.91
CA THR A 42 15.35 -34.39 -25.20
C THR A 42 15.35 -33.63 -23.88
N LEU A 43 16.45 -33.70 -23.12
CA LEU A 43 16.61 -32.95 -21.88
C LEU A 43 16.69 -31.43 -22.14
N GLY A 44 17.38 -31.02 -23.22
CA GLY A 44 17.45 -29.63 -23.65
C GLY A 44 16.07 -29.08 -24.01
N ASP A 45 15.32 -29.83 -24.83
CA ASP A 45 13.97 -29.46 -25.27
C ASP A 45 12.99 -29.40 -24.09
N ALA A 46 13.02 -30.40 -23.20
CA ALA A 46 12.17 -30.42 -22.01
C ALA A 46 12.46 -29.23 -21.09
N LYS A 47 13.74 -28.93 -20.83
CA LYS A 47 14.14 -27.75 -20.03
C LYS A 47 13.69 -26.45 -20.69
N PHE A 48 13.86 -26.33 -22.00
CA PHE A 48 13.42 -25.14 -22.75
C PHE A 48 11.91 -24.95 -22.69
N GLN A 49 11.14 -26.02 -22.85
CA GLN A 49 9.67 -25.99 -22.72
C GLN A 49 9.25 -25.60 -21.31
N GLU A 50 9.91 -26.11 -20.29
CA GLU A 50 9.63 -25.79 -18.88
C GLU A 50 9.95 -24.31 -18.58
N LEU A 51 11.11 -23.81 -19.01
CA LEU A 51 11.47 -22.38 -18.91
C LEU A 51 10.46 -21.47 -19.63
N LYS A 52 10.01 -21.87 -20.81
CA LYS A 52 8.98 -21.14 -21.56
C LYS A 52 7.66 -21.11 -20.79
N LYS A 53 7.25 -22.23 -20.18
CA LYS A 53 6.04 -22.32 -19.35
C LYS A 53 6.14 -21.39 -18.14
N TYR A 54 7.24 -21.44 -17.38
CA TYR A 54 7.44 -20.55 -16.23
C TYR A 54 7.46 -19.07 -16.64
N LYS A 55 8.06 -18.76 -17.79
CA LYS A 55 8.04 -17.39 -18.32
C LYS A 55 6.62 -16.93 -18.63
N THR A 56 5.83 -17.74 -19.33
CA THR A 56 4.43 -17.42 -19.63
C THR A 56 3.61 -17.26 -18.36
N GLU A 57 3.74 -18.18 -17.41
CA GLU A 57 3.04 -18.09 -16.12
C GLU A 57 3.45 -16.85 -15.32
N TYR A 58 4.74 -16.49 -15.34
CA TYR A 58 5.24 -15.27 -14.73
C TYR A 58 4.70 -13.99 -15.40
N ASP A 59 4.66 -13.98 -16.73
CA ASP A 59 4.12 -12.87 -17.50
C ASP A 59 2.61 -12.71 -17.24
N ASP A 60 1.86 -13.81 -17.15
CA ASP A 60 0.44 -13.82 -16.80
C ASP A 60 0.20 -13.29 -15.37
N LEU A 61 0.98 -13.77 -14.40
CA LEU A 61 0.92 -13.27 -13.01
C LEU A 61 1.22 -11.78 -12.93
N ARG A 62 2.19 -11.29 -13.71
CA ARG A 62 2.49 -9.85 -13.78
C ARG A 62 1.39 -9.05 -14.43
N LEU A 63 0.77 -9.58 -15.48
CA LEU A 63 -0.38 -8.96 -16.11
C LEU A 63 -1.55 -8.85 -15.14
N ASP A 64 -1.84 -9.91 -14.38
CA ASP A 64 -2.91 -9.90 -13.37
C ASP A 64 -2.62 -8.93 -12.22
N GLN A 65 -1.38 -8.87 -11.72
CA GLN A 65 -0.96 -7.84 -10.76
C GLN A 65 -1.11 -6.42 -11.33
N SER A 66 -0.87 -6.22 -12.62
CA SER A 66 -1.04 -4.92 -13.27
C SER A 66 -2.50 -4.46 -13.31
N LYS A 67 -3.47 -5.39 -13.40
CA LYS A 67 -4.90 -5.09 -13.39
C LYS A 67 -5.39 -4.55 -12.04
N LEU A 68 -4.74 -4.99 -10.95
CA LEU A 68 -5.04 -4.55 -9.59
C LEU A 68 -4.22 -3.33 -9.16
N SER A 69 -3.32 -2.85 -10.02
CA SER A 69 -2.44 -1.72 -9.70
C SER A 69 -3.22 -0.42 -9.51
N PHE A 70 -2.81 0.37 -8.52
CA PHE A 70 -3.42 1.65 -8.22
C PHE A 70 -2.39 2.69 -7.78
N VAL A 71 -2.79 3.96 -7.82
CA VAL A 71 -2.09 5.10 -7.23
C VAL A 71 -2.90 5.56 -6.02
N SER A 72 -2.25 5.62 -4.86
CA SER A 72 -2.86 6.14 -3.64
C SER A 72 -2.62 7.64 -3.56
N VAL A 73 -3.68 8.42 -3.33
CA VAL A 73 -3.59 9.87 -3.15
C VAL A 73 -4.10 10.17 -1.74
N LEU A 74 -3.18 10.53 -0.85
CA LEU A 74 -3.46 10.81 0.55
C LEU A 74 -3.43 12.32 0.76
N VAL A 75 -4.57 12.88 1.15
CA VAL A 75 -4.73 14.32 1.35
C VAL A 75 -5.09 14.61 2.80
N ASP A 76 -4.26 15.40 3.46
CA ASP A 76 -4.60 16.04 4.72
C ASP A 76 -5.42 17.29 4.40
N GLY A 77 -6.74 17.23 4.55
CA GLY A 77 -7.64 18.33 4.22
C GLY A 77 -7.56 19.52 5.18
N ASP A 78 -7.02 19.32 6.39
CA ASP A 78 -6.80 20.39 7.36
C ASP A 78 -5.60 21.26 6.94
N CYS A 79 -4.57 20.63 6.38
CA CYS A 79 -3.33 21.28 5.91
C CYS A 79 -3.32 21.62 4.41
N MET A 80 -4.10 20.91 3.59
CA MET A 80 -4.16 21.01 2.13
C MET A 80 -5.53 21.52 1.68
N ASN A 81 -5.79 22.81 1.90
CA ASN A 81 -7.11 23.38 1.67
C ASN A 81 -7.42 23.54 0.16
N PHE A 82 -8.67 23.26 -0.22
CA PHE A 82 -9.15 23.43 -1.59
C PHE A 82 -9.38 24.90 -1.93
N ASN A 83 -9.29 25.22 -3.23
CA ASN A 83 -9.54 26.57 -3.72
C ASN A 83 -10.92 27.12 -3.32
N ASP A 84 -10.95 28.40 -2.95
CA ASP A 84 -12.14 29.11 -2.49
C ASP A 84 -13.31 28.98 -3.48
N ALA A 85 -13.02 29.06 -4.79
CA ALA A 85 -14.02 28.94 -5.85
C ALA A 85 -14.68 27.56 -5.87
N LEU A 86 -13.95 26.49 -5.55
CA LEU A 86 -14.49 25.14 -5.45
C LEU A 86 -15.34 25.02 -4.19
N ILE A 87 -14.87 25.51 -3.05
CA ILE A 87 -15.64 25.46 -1.79
C ILE A 87 -16.97 26.21 -1.91
N ARG A 88 -16.96 27.43 -2.47
CA ARG A 88 -18.18 28.25 -2.66
C ARG A 88 -19.22 27.64 -3.58
N GLN A 89 -18.83 26.75 -4.49
CA GLN A 89 -19.75 26.06 -5.39
C GLN A 89 -20.47 24.87 -4.72
N GLY A 90 -20.18 24.59 -3.44
CA GLY A 90 -20.83 23.52 -2.68
C GLY A 90 -20.74 22.18 -3.41
N TYR A 91 -21.90 21.56 -3.69
CA TYR A 91 -21.99 20.27 -4.36
C TYR A 91 -21.27 20.21 -5.72
N ASN A 92 -21.51 21.17 -6.61
CA ASN A 92 -20.84 21.19 -7.92
C ASN A 92 -19.34 21.43 -7.78
N GLY A 93 -18.95 22.20 -6.76
CA GLY A 93 -17.57 22.45 -6.41
C GLY A 93 -16.82 21.21 -5.95
N GLY A 94 -17.45 20.40 -5.09
CA GLY A 94 -16.92 19.11 -4.65
C GLY A 94 -16.69 18.14 -5.79
N ARG A 95 -17.69 18.02 -6.69
CA ARG A 95 -17.57 17.21 -7.91
C ARG A 95 -16.41 17.67 -8.78
N LYS A 96 -16.33 18.97 -9.03
CA LYS A 96 -15.26 19.57 -9.83
C LYS A 96 -13.89 19.37 -9.17
N ALA A 97 -13.79 19.48 -7.86
CA ALA A 97 -12.56 19.28 -7.12
C ALA A 97 -12.02 17.84 -7.26
N ALA A 98 -12.88 16.82 -7.08
CA ALA A 98 -12.51 15.43 -7.27
C ALA A 98 -12.04 15.15 -8.70
N MET A 99 -12.77 15.66 -9.70
CA MET A 99 -12.42 15.53 -11.11
C MET A 99 -11.07 16.20 -11.46
N LEU A 100 -10.84 17.42 -10.98
CA LEU A 100 -9.60 18.17 -11.19
C LEU A 100 -8.41 17.49 -10.50
N LEU A 101 -8.59 17.00 -9.27
CA LEU A 101 -7.56 16.26 -8.53
C LEU A 101 -7.17 15.00 -9.27
N ARG A 102 -8.14 14.18 -9.67
CA ARG A 102 -7.89 12.96 -10.45
C ARG A 102 -7.14 13.24 -11.75
N LYS A 103 -7.58 14.25 -12.53
CA LYS A 103 -6.91 14.65 -13.79
C LYS A 103 -5.48 15.16 -13.56
N SER A 104 -5.27 15.90 -12.47
CA SER A 104 -3.95 16.46 -12.15
C SER A 104 -2.97 15.36 -11.74
N VAL A 105 -3.44 14.39 -10.95
CA VAL A 105 -2.67 13.20 -10.60
C VAL A 105 -2.39 12.33 -11.83
N GLU A 106 -3.39 12.09 -12.68
CA GLU A 106 -3.22 11.33 -13.92
C GLU A 106 -2.15 11.94 -14.82
N ARG A 107 -2.17 13.26 -15.01
CA ARG A 107 -1.14 13.98 -15.77
C ARG A 107 0.24 13.82 -15.13
N HIS A 108 0.35 14.05 -13.82
CA HIS A 108 1.61 13.91 -13.10
C HIS A 108 2.20 12.50 -13.22
N ILE A 109 1.38 11.46 -13.10
CA ILE A 109 1.83 10.07 -13.27
C ILE A 109 2.34 9.82 -14.68
N ARG A 110 1.64 10.33 -15.70
CA ARG A 110 2.08 10.19 -17.11
C ARG A 110 3.41 10.88 -17.38
N ASP A 111 3.65 12.02 -16.74
CA ASP A 111 4.88 12.80 -16.93
C ASP A 111 6.11 12.10 -16.30
N ILE A 112 5.93 11.46 -15.15
CA ILE A 112 7.04 10.82 -14.40
C ILE A 112 7.20 9.33 -14.71
N ASP A 113 6.14 8.65 -15.16
CA ASP A 113 6.15 7.24 -15.52
C ASP A 113 5.36 7.02 -16.83
N PRO A 114 6.02 7.21 -17.99
CA PRO A 114 5.40 6.98 -19.30
C PRO A 114 4.97 5.53 -19.55
N GLN A 115 5.46 4.57 -18.74
CA GLN A 115 5.11 3.15 -18.84
C GLN A 115 3.94 2.79 -17.91
N ALA A 116 3.42 3.74 -17.14
CA ALA A 116 2.25 3.53 -16.30
C ALA A 116 1.06 3.06 -17.15
N SER A 117 0.35 2.05 -16.66
CA SER A 117 -0.84 1.54 -17.33
C SER A 117 -1.87 2.68 -17.51
N PRO A 118 -2.43 2.87 -18.70
CA PRO A 118 -3.46 3.90 -18.94
C PRO A 118 -4.75 3.63 -18.14
N ASN A 119 -4.94 2.40 -17.66
CA ASN A 119 -6.10 1.96 -16.89
C ASN A 119 -5.83 1.88 -15.39
N ILE A 120 -4.73 2.47 -14.90
CA ILE A 120 -4.41 2.47 -13.46
C ILE A 120 -5.51 3.18 -12.67
N GLN A 121 -5.88 2.59 -11.53
CA GLN A 121 -6.90 3.16 -10.66
C GLN A 121 -6.31 4.25 -9.76
N TYR A 122 -7.05 5.33 -9.53
CA TYR A 122 -6.64 6.44 -8.66
C TYR A 122 -7.51 6.45 -7.41
N ARG A 123 -6.95 6.02 -6.28
CA ARG A 123 -7.66 5.98 -4.99
C ARG A 123 -7.34 7.24 -4.20
N ILE A 124 -8.28 8.16 -4.16
CA ILE A 124 -8.14 9.49 -3.56
C ILE A 124 -8.87 9.51 -2.23
N ARG A 125 -8.15 9.80 -1.15
CA ARG A 125 -8.70 9.92 0.19
C ARG A 125 -8.27 11.23 0.83
N VAL A 126 -9.26 12.06 1.13
CA VAL A 126 -9.10 13.30 1.89
C VAL A 126 -9.52 13.03 3.33
N TYR A 127 -8.62 13.25 4.28
CA TYR A 127 -8.91 13.13 5.70
C TYR A 127 -8.89 14.52 6.33
N ALA A 128 -9.94 14.87 7.04
CA ALA A 128 -10.00 16.14 7.76
C ALA A 128 -10.89 16.04 8.98
N ASN A 129 -10.65 16.88 9.97
CA ASN A 129 -11.65 17.20 11.00
C ASN A 129 -12.72 18.10 10.37
N VAL A 130 -13.80 17.51 9.83
CA VAL A 130 -14.82 18.26 9.06
C VAL A 130 -15.41 19.45 9.84
N PRO A 131 -15.81 19.31 11.12
CA PRO A 131 -16.26 20.45 11.92
C PRO A 131 -15.20 21.56 12.05
N GLY A 132 -13.94 21.18 12.31
CA GLY A 132 -12.82 22.11 12.42
C GLY A 132 -12.55 22.85 11.11
N LEU A 133 -12.43 22.11 10.02
CA LEU A 133 -12.19 22.64 8.68
C LEU A 133 -13.31 23.58 8.22
N MET A 134 -14.58 23.22 8.48
CA MET A 134 -15.73 24.09 8.19
C MET A 134 -15.63 25.42 8.94
N LYS A 135 -15.25 25.38 10.23
CA LYS A 135 -15.01 26.58 11.02
C LYS A 135 -13.89 27.43 10.41
N THR A 136 -12.78 26.82 10.00
CA THR A 136 -11.67 27.53 9.35
C THR A 136 -12.11 28.22 8.05
N TYR A 137 -12.91 27.55 7.20
CA TYR A 137 -13.43 28.18 5.98
C TYR A 137 -14.39 29.35 6.25
N ARG A 138 -15.17 29.30 7.34
CA ARG A 138 -16.03 30.42 7.77
C ARG A 138 -15.22 31.60 8.29
N GLU A 139 -14.20 31.32 9.10
CA GLU A 139 -13.28 32.36 9.62
C GLU A 139 -12.49 33.05 8.50
N ALA A 140 -12.18 32.32 7.43
CA ALA A 140 -11.55 32.85 6.22
C ALA A 140 -12.53 33.59 5.28
N HIS A 141 -13.81 33.74 5.64
CA HIS A 141 -14.86 34.33 4.80
C HIS A 141 -15.03 33.64 3.42
N ILE A 142 -14.73 32.35 3.35
CA ILE A 142 -14.97 31.53 2.15
C ILE A 142 -16.38 30.98 2.18
N LEU A 143 -16.80 30.46 3.33
CA LEU A 143 -18.18 30.08 3.64
C LEU A 143 -18.84 31.15 4.51
N ARG A 144 -20.14 31.38 4.30
CA ARG A 144 -20.96 32.18 5.22
C ARG A 144 -21.20 31.44 6.53
N SER A 145 -21.56 32.16 7.59
CA SER A 145 -21.77 31.59 8.93
C SER A 145 -22.85 30.50 8.98
N ASN A 146 -23.83 30.58 8.09
CA ASN A 146 -24.93 29.61 7.94
C ASN A 146 -24.66 28.52 6.88
N GLU A 147 -23.56 28.60 6.12
CA GLU A 147 -23.24 27.62 5.08
C GLU A 147 -22.47 26.43 5.66
N ALA A 148 -22.81 25.23 5.20
CA ALA A 148 -22.19 23.98 5.61
C ALA A 148 -21.18 23.50 4.56
N LEU A 149 -20.21 22.70 4.99
CA LEU A 149 -19.25 22.05 4.09
C LEU A 149 -19.81 20.75 3.47
N ASP A 150 -20.88 20.20 4.04
CA ASP A 150 -21.52 18.94 3.62
C ASP A 150 -21.88 18.85 2.13
N PRO A 151 -22.42 19.91 1.47
CA PRO A 151 -22.67 19.85 0.03
C PRO A 151 -21.40 19.58 -0.76
N PHE A 152 -20.28 20.24 -0.41
CA PHE A 152 -18.99 20.03 -1.06
C PHE A 152 -18.49 18.60 -0.85
N ILE A 153 -18.51 18.08 0.38
CA ILE A 153 -18.10 16.72 0.72
C ILE A 153 -18.93 15.68 -0.06
N ARG A 154 -20.25 15.86 -0.10
CA ARG A 154 -21.14 15.00 -0.89
C ARG A 154 -20.81 15.03 -2.37
N GLY A 155 -20.56 16.22 -2.91
CA GLY A 155 -20.16 16.37 -4.31
C GLY A 155 -18.85 15.63 -4.61
N PHE A 156 -17.86 15.77 -3.73
CA PHE A 156 -16.57 15.09 -3.86
C PHE A 156 -16.74 13.56 -3.88
N ASN A 157 -17.49 13.01 -2.91
CA ASN A 157 -17.69 11.56 -2.76
C ASN A 157 -18.52 10.94 -3.88
N MET A 158 -19.42 11.72 -4.50
CA MET A 158 -20.31 11.21 -5.55
C MET A 158 -19.70 11.27 -6.95
N GLU A 159 -18.60 12.01 -7.16
CA GLU A 159 -18.01 12.16 -8.49
C GLU A 159 -17.34 10.89 -9.01
N ASN A 160 -16.70 10.12 -8.13
CA ASN A 160 -16.03 8.88 -8.50
C ASN A 160 -16.01 7.93 -7.30
N SER A 161 -16.21 6.63 -7.55
CA SER A 161 -16.26 5.60 -6.51
C SER A 161 -14.96 5.38 -5.75
N LEU A 162 -13.84 5.94 -6.22
CA LEU A 162 -12.53 5.88 -5.59
C LEU A 162 -12.10 7.24 -5.00
N CYS A 163 -13.02 8.21 -4.93
CA CYS A 163 -12.79 9.51 -4.30
C CYS A 163 -13.59 9.60 -3.00
N ASP A 164 -12.88 9.61 -1.88
CA ASP A 164 -13.48 9.68 -0.55
C ASP A 164 -12.99 10.91 0.20
N PHE A 165 -13.92 11.70 0.72
CA PHE A 165 -13.69 12.72 1.72
C PHE A 165 -14.22 12.17 3.05
N ILE A 166 -13.30 11.94 3.97
CA ILE A 166 -13.48 11.16 5.18
C ILE A 166 -13.35 12.10 6.38
N ASP A 167 -14.41 12.14 7.21
CA ASP A 167 -14.31 12.77 8.51
C ASP A 167 -13.38 11.95 9.42
N ALA A 168 -12.28 12.57 9.84
CA ALA A 168 -11.31 11.96 10.74
C ALA A 168 -11.80 11.97 12.19
N GLY A 169 -12.81 12.77 12.52
CA GLY A 169 -13.31 13.00 13.87
C GLY A 169 -12.76 14.30 14.47
N ASN A 170 -13.17 14.56 15.71
CA ASN A 170 -13.03 15.85 16.37
C ASN A 170 -11.74 16.00 17.20
N GLY A 171 -10.93 14.95 17.28
CA GLY A 171 -9.69 14.94 18.04
C GLY A 171 -8.56 15.66 17.32
N LYS A 172 -7.60 16.16 18.09
CA LYS A 172 -6.34 16.67 17.55
C LYS A 172 -5.58 15.50 16.92
N GLU A 173 -4.98 15.69 15.75
CA GLU A 173 -4.15 14.70 15.05
C GLU A 173 -4.92 13.45 14.55
N CYS A 174 -6.26 13.45 14.55
CA CYS A 174 -7.05 12.31 14.05
C CYS A 174 -6.86 12.06 12.54
N SER A 175 -6.73 13.11 11.74
CA SER A 175 -6.36 13.05 10.32
C SER A 175 -5.03 12.34 10.14
N ASP A 176 -4.03 12.74 10.92
CA ASP A 176 -2.64 12.33 10.78
C ASP A 176 -2.47 10.86 11.14
N VAL A 177 -3.20 10.38 12.15
CA VAL A 177 -3.24 8.96 12.52
C VAL A 177 -3.79 8.10 11.37
N LYS A 178 -4.90 8.52 10.74
CA LYS A 178 -5.49 7.79 9.60
C LYS A 178 -4.57 7.83 8.37
N ILE A 179 -3.97 8.98 8.08
CA ILE A 179 -3.03 9.15 6.96
C ILE A 179 -1.79 8.28 7.17
N ARG A 180 -1.19 8.30 8.36
CA ARG A 180 -0.02 7.47 8.70
C ARG A 180 -0.31 5.98 8.53
N ALA A 181 -1.41 5.49 9.10
CA ALA A 181 -1.79 4.09 8.98
C ALA A 181 -2.04 3.68 7.52
N THR A 182 -2.70 4.54 6.74
CA THR A 182 -2.96 4.27 5.32
C THR A 182 -1.68 4.31 4.50
N PHE A 183 -0.78 5.25 4.78
CA PHE A 183 0.53 5.35 4.14
C PHE A 183 1.38 4.09 4.38
N GLU A 184 1.47 3.62 5.63
CA GLU A 184 2.23 2.43 6.00
C GLU A 184 1.69 1.17 5.32
N GLN A 185 0.37 1.06 5.17
CA GLN A 185 -0.24 -0.02 4.40
C GLN A 185 0.09 0.10 2.90
N ASP A 186 -0.08 1.29 2.33
CA ASP A 186 0.03 1.51 0.89
C ASP A 186 1.47 1.42 0.38
N ILE A 187 2.47 1.78 1.20
CA ILE A 187 3.87 1.68 0.79
C ILE A 187 4.34 0.22 0.75
N LEU A 188 3.70 -0.66 1.52
CA LEU A 188 3.98 -2.10 1.53
C LEU A 188 3.17 -2.87 0.47
N ASP A 189 2.04 -2.33 0.02
CA ASP A 189 1.20 -2.95 -1.00
C ASP A 189 1.92 -2.96 -2.36
N VAL A 190 2.12 -4.16 -2.91
CA VAL A 190 2.77 -4.37 -4.21
C VAL A 190 1.95 -3.83 -5.38
N HIS A 191 0.64 -3.67 -5.21
CA HIS A 191 -0.26 -3.10 -6.21
C HIS A 191 -0.26 -1.57 -6.18
N CYS A 192 0.13 -0.96 -5.05
CA CYS A 192 0.26 0.49 -4.96
C CYS A 192 1.51 0.94 -5.72
N ARG A 193 1.35 1.43 -6.94
CA ARG A 193 2.47 1.84 -7.77
C ARG A 193 3.12 3.11 -7.26
N ARG A 194 2.30 4.02 -6.72
CA ARG A 194 2.77 5.31 -6.20
C ARG A 194 1.83 5.85 -5.13
N ILE A 195 2.41 6.54 -4.15
CA ILE A 195 1.72 7.39 -3.18
C ILE A 195 1.93 8.85 -3.56
N ILE A 196 0.84 9.57 -3.80
CA ILE A 196 0.80 11.02 -3.93
C ILE A 196 0.39 11.58 -2.57
N PHE A 197 1.34 12.20 -1.89
CA PHE A 197 1.17 12.68 -0.52
C PHE A 197 0.94 14.19 -0.49
N CYS A 198 -0.25 14.61 -0.04
CA CYS A 198 -0.67 16.00 0.01
C CYS A 198 -0.86 16.43 1.47
N GLY A 199 0.24 16.78 2.13
CA GLY A 199 0.27 17.24 3.52
C GLY A 199 1.34 18.32 3.71
N SER A 200 1.42 19.28 2.79
CA SER A 200 2.60 20.15 2.63
C SER A 200 2.96 20.94 3.88
N THR A 201 1.97 21.36 4.65
CA THR A 201 2.17 22.34 5.73
C THR A 201 2.35 21.76 7.13
N ASP A 202 2.42 20.44 7.26
CA ASP A 202 2.53 19.76 8.55
C ASP A 202 3.86 19.00 8.68
N ASN A 203 4.67 19.40 9.65
CA ASN A 203 5.91 18.72 10.01
C ASN A 203 5.66 17.35 10.67
N GLY A 204 4.45 17.06 11.14
CA GLY A 204 4.07 15.78 11.73
C GLY A 204 4.30 14.57 10.81
N TYR A 205 4.38 14.81 9.49
CA TYR A 205 4.66 13.77 8.49
C TYR A 205 6.15 13.58 8.18
N ALA A 206 7.03 14.49 8.60
CA ALA A 206 8.46 14.41 8.27
C ALA A 206 9.09 13.10 8.75
N ARG A 207 8.71 12.63 9.95
CA ARG A 207 9.21 11.36 10.50
C ARG A 207 8.83 10.14 9.65
N ILE A 208 7.60 10.07 9.16
CA ILE A 208 7.13 8.92 8.37
C ILE A 208 7.75 8.94 6.97
N LEU A 209 7.84 10.13 6.35
CA LEU A 209 8.44 10.29 5.03
C LEU A 209 9.96 10.11 5.07
N GLY A 210 10.63 10.58 6.12
CA GLY A 210 12.07 10.46 6.31
C GLY A 210 12.57 9.02 6.32
N SER A 211 11.73 8.07 6.73
CA SER A 211 12.07 6.63 6.68
C SER A 211 12.10 6.06 5.25
N HIS A 212 11.63 6.82 4.26
CA HIS A 212 11.51 6.42 2.85
C HIS A 212 12.22 7.37 1.88
N GLN A 213 13.20 8.12 2.37
CA GLN A 213 14.06 9.00 1.56
C GLN A 213 14.59 8.32 0.29
N GLY A 214 14.55 9.02 -0.84
CA GLY A 214 14.97 8.49 -2.15
C GLY A 214 14.00 7.49 -2.80
N SER A 215 12.85 7.19 -2.18
CA SER A 215 11.84 6.31 -2.77
C SER A 215 11.23 6.93 -4.03
N ASN A 216 11.37 6.23 -5.15
CA ASN A 216 10.70 6.61 -6.40
C ASN A 216 9.19 6.33 -6.38
N ARG A 217 8.63 5.72 -5.30
CA ARG A 217 7.20 5.42 -5.15
C ARG A 217 6.42 6.54 -4.47
N ILE A 218 7.05 7.64 -4.07
CA ILE A 218 6.41 8.75 -3.36
C ILE A 218 6.52 10.04 -4.17
N SER A 219 5.42 10.78 -4.28
CA SER A 219 5.45 12.18 -4.72
C SER A 219 4.82 13.08 -3.68
N LEU A 220 5.47 14.20 -3.39
CA LEU A 220 4.94 15.22 -2.50
C LEU A 220 4.23 16.30 -3.31
N VAL A 221 3.04 16.69 -2.88
CA VAL A 221 2.28 17.78 -3.50
C VAL A 221 2.38 19.03 -2.64
N GLN A 222 2.85 20.11 -3.27
CA GLN A 222 2.90 21.43 -2.68
C GLN A 222 1.59 22.18 -2.95
N GLY A 223 0.90 22.56 -1.88
CA GLY A 223 -0.18 23.54 -1.91
C GLY A 223 0.35 24.88 -1.42
N ALA A 224 0.07 25.20 -0.16
CA ALA A 224 0.84 26.22 0.55
C ALA A 224 2.30 25.78 0.73
N PRO A 225 3.25 26.74 0.89
CA PRO A 225 4.67 26.43 1.06
C PRO A 225 4.90 25.33 2.08
N PHE A 226 5.83 24.42 1.77
CA PHE A 226 6.16 23.32 2.66
C PHE A 226 6.55 23.86 4.04
N ALA A 227 6.13 23.14 5.09
CA ALA A 227 6.70 23.38 6.40
C ALA A 227 8.19 23.01 6.40
N TRP A 228 8.99 23.63 7.26
CA TRP A 228 10.45 23.56 7.16
C TRP A 228 11.03 22.14 7.13
N GLU A 229 10.51 21.19 7.91
CA GLU A 229 11.01 19.81 7.88
C GLU A 229 10.56 19.08 6.61
N MET A 230 9.34 19.37 6.13
CA MET A 230 8.83 18.87 4.87
C MET A 230 9.62 19.40 3.67
N GLU A 231 10.07 20.66 3.72
CA GLU A 231 10.85 21.29 2.66
C GLU A 231 12.24 20.64 2.52
N GLN A 232 12.90 20.33 3.64
CA GLN A 232 14.16 19.60 3.63
C GLN A 232 14.02 18.25 2.93
N LEU A 233 12.97 17.50 3.28
CA LEU A 233 12.66 16.20 2.69
C LEU A 233 12.24 16.31 1.23
N ALA A 234 11.58 17.39 0.82
CA ALA A 234 11.09 17.56 -0.54
C ALA A 234 12.20 17.51 -1.60
N SER A 235 13.45 17.81 -1.24
CA SER A 235 14.61 17.65 -2.12
C SER A 235 14.94 16.19 -2.46
N GLU A 236 14.46 15.24 -1.66
CA GLU A 236 14.72 13.81 -1.79
C GLU A 236 13.56 13.03 -2.43
N PHE A 237 12.47 13.73 -2.77
CA PHE A 237 11.28 13.16 -3.39
C PHE A 237 10.91 13.89 -4.68
N GLN A 238 10.13 13.22 -5.52
CA GLN A 238 9.48 13.91 -6.63
C GLN A 238 8.43 14.87 -6.10
N THR A 239 8.54 16.16 -6.44
CA THR A 239 7.58 17.18 -6.05
C THR A 239 6.68 17.59 -7.22
N THR A 240 5.48 18.07 -6.91
CA THR A 240 4.53 18.64 -7.88
C THR A 240 3.56 19.59 -7.18
N SER A 241 2.70 20.28 -7.92
CA SER A 241 1.63 21.13 -7.36
C SER A 241 0.37 21.06 -8.21
N PHE A 242 -0.80 21.21 -7.57
CA PHE A 242 -2.10 21.17 -8.24
C PHE A 242 -2.88 22.48 -7.99
N PRO A 243 -2.47 23.60 -8.61
CA PRO A 243 -2.99 24.94 -8.29
C PRO A 243 -4.47 25.12 -8.63
N GLU A 244 -5.03 24.29 -9.54
CA GLU A 244 -6.47 24.30 -9.85
C GLU A 244 -7.32 23.64 -8.76
N VAL A 245 -6.70 22.84 -7.89
CA VAL A 245 -7.37 22.07 -6.84
C VAL A 245 -7.14 22.71 -5.46
N PHE A 246 -5.88 22.93 -5.12
CA PHE A 246 -5.44 23.35 -3.80
C PHE A 246 -4.96 24.79 -3.79
N ARG A 247 -5.17 25.46 -2.66
CA ARG A 247 -4.68 26.81 -2.44
C ARG A 247 -3.16 26.82 -2.37
N SER A 248 -2.54 27.85 -2.94
CA SER A 248 -1.11 28.12 -2.81
C SER A 248 -0.73 28.82 -1.50
N THR A 249 -1.71 29.15 -0.65
CA THR A 249 -1.53 29.85 0.62
C THR A 249 -2.36 29.18 1.72
N LYS A 250 -1.90 29.28 2.97
CA LYS A 250 -2.65 28.78 4.13
C LYS A 250 -3.93 29.60 4.33
N LEU A 251 -4.95 29.01 4.94
CA LEU A 251 -6.10 29.78 5.38
C LEU A 251 -5.67 30.75 6.50
N PRO A 252 -6.20 31.99 6.54
CA PRO A 252 -5.93 32.90 7.64
C PRO A 252 -6.43 32.28 8.94
N SER A 253 -5.51 31.83 9.80
CA SER A 253 -5.87 31.50 11.17
C SER A 253 -6.00 32.82 11.92
N ARG A 254 -7.21 33.14 12.43
CA ARG A 254 -7.28 34.13 13.50
C ARG A 254 -6.59 33.48 14.68
N ALA A 255 -5.31 33.82 14.87
CA ALA A 255 -4.68 33.67 16.16
C ALA A 255 -5.69 34.27 17.15
N SER A 256 -6.22 33.44 18.04
CA SER A 256 -6.90 33.93 19.24
C SER A 256 -5.84 34.70 19.99
N SER A 257 -5.70 35.98 19.66
CA SER A 257 -4.90 36.92 20.40
C SER A 257 -5.57 37.01 21.77
N PHE A 258 -5.14 36.16 22.69
CA PHE A 258 -4.97 36.59 24.06
C PHE A 258 -3.84 37.63 24.04
N SER A 259 -4.12 38.79 23.43
CA SER A 259 -3.30 39.97 23.60
C SER A 259 -3.38 40.28 25.08
N ALA A 260 -2.27 40.05 25.78
CA ALA A 260 -1.97 40.72 27.02
C ALA A 260 -2.49 42.16 26.93
N PHE A 261 -3.38 42.52 27.85
CA PHE A 261 -3.74 43.91 28.05
C PHE A 261 -2.44 44.68 28.24
N LYS A 262 -2.05 45.47 27.23
CA LYS A 262 -1.03 46.49 27.41
C LYS A 262 -1.62 47.52 28.36
N THR A 263 -1.25 47.46 29.63
CA THR A 263 -1.34 48.59 30.56
C THR A 263 -0.46 49.70 30.00
N ALA A 264 -1.07 50.62 29.24
CA ALA A 264 -0.45 51.90 28.94
C ALA A 264 -0.51 52.76 30.20
N SER A 265 0.68 53.17 30.64
CA SER A 265 0.95 54.06 31.76
C SER A 265 0.25 55.41 31.57
N ALA A 266 -0.60 55.79 32.51
CA ALA A 266 -1.06 57.17 32.68
C ALA A 266 -0.21 57.82 33.78
N ASN A 267 0.63 58.77 33.39
CA ASN A 267 1.44 59.57 34.28
C ASN A 267 0.87 61.00 34.29
N SER A 268 0.04 61.32 35.30
CA SER A 268 -0.32 62.70 35.64
C SER A 268 -0.92 62.73 37.06
N SER A 269 -0.11 63.15 38.03
CA SER A 269 -0.56 63.63 39.35
C SER A 269 -0.80 65.15 39.27
N PRO A 270 -1.70 65.76 40.08
CA PRO A 270 -1.37 65.99 41.49
C PRO A 270 -2.54 65.84 42.52
N SER A 271 -2.14 65.38 43.71
CA SER A 271 -2.54 65.79 45.07
C SER A 271 -4.03 65.98 45.45
N SER A 272 -4.53 65.06 46.29
CA SER A 272 -5.08 65.37 47.63
C SER A 272 -5.36 64.08 48.42
N SER A 273 -4.83 63.99 49.65
CA SER A 273 -5.08 62.94 50.66
C SER A 273 -6.07 63.44 51.72
N PRO A 274 -6.48 62.67 52.76
CA PRO A 274 -6.47 61.21 52.99
C PRO A 274 -7.86 60.66 53.46
N THR A 275 -7.90 59.40 53.93
CA THR A 275 -8.87 58.72 54.87
C THR A 275 -9.58 57.53 54.19
N SER A 276 -9.67 56.29 54.68
CA SER A 276 -9.05 55.50 55.75
C SER A 276 -9.52 54.03 55.60
N LEU A 277 -8.83 53.10 56.29
CA LEU A 277 -9.26 51.76 56.74
C LEU A 277 -9.35 50.55 55.77
N SER A 278 -8.27 49.75 55.82
CA SER A 278 -8.20 48.30 56.17
C SER A 278 -9.15 47.28 55.53
N THR A 279 -8.57 46.42 54.69
CA THR A 279 -9.00 45.05 54.36
C THR A 279 -8.26 44.00 55.19
N PRO A 280 -8.88 42.86 55.55
CA PRO A 280 -8.17 41.60 55.77
C PRO A 280 -8.20 40.72 54.51
N SER A 281 -7.07 40.08 54.27
CA SER A 281 -6.76 39.17 53.16
C SER A 281 -7.35 37.77 53.34
N THR A 282 -7.82 37.18 52.23
CA THR A 282 -8.07 35.72 52.10
C THR A 282 -7.16 35.16 51.01
N PRO A 283 -6.38 34.10 51.25
CA PRO A 283 -5.54 33.48 50.24
C PRO A 283 -6.35 32.55 49.31
N LYS A 284 -6.13 32.70 47.99
CA LYS A 284 -6.66 31.81 46.95
C LYS A 284 -5.94 30.46 46.98
N ARG A 285 -6.73 29.38 46.97
CA ARG A 285 -6.29 27.98 46.83
C ARG A 285 -5.67 27.73 45.44
N ASN A 286 -4.46 27.21 45.41
CA ASN A 286 -3.81 26.67 44.22
C ASN A 286 -4.20 25.20 44.01
N TYR A 287 -4.72 24.87 42.83
CA TYR A 287 -5.19 23.53 42.42
C TYR A 287 -4.08 22.56 41.97
N ALA A 288 -2.87 22.70 42.51
CA ALA A 288 -1.72 21.89 42.12
C ALA A 288 -1.31 20.90 43.23
N THR A 289 -2.24 20.10 43.78
CA THR A 289 -1.90 18.95 44.65
C THR A 289 -3.02 17.90 44.71
N ILE A 290 -3.40 17.26 43.60
CA ILE A 290 -4.09 15.94 43.60
C ILE A 290 -3.58 15.15 42.37
N ALA A 291 -2.32 14.71 42.41
CA ALA A 291 -1.80 13.75 41.44
C ALA A 291 -0.58 12.98 41.98
N ASN A 292 -0.49 12.76 43.30
CA ASN A 292 0.63 12.02 43.90
C ASN A 292 0.20 11.03 45.01
N LEU A 293 -1.05 10.54 45.01
CA LEU A 293 -1.53 9.57 46.00
C LEU A 293 -2.19 8.31 45.40
N THR A 294 -1.74 7.86 44.23
CA THR A 294 -2.11 6.54 43.68
C THR A 294 -0.94 5.75 43.11
N ALA A 295 0.28 5.97 43.63
CA ALA A 295 1.48 5.19 43.31
C ALA A 295 2.13 4.51 44.52
N ARG A 296 1.37 4.28 45.60
CA ARG A 296 1.81 3.49 46.77
C ARG A 296 0.68 2.62 47.31
N ALA A 297 0.30 1.61 46.55
CA ALA A 297 -0.29 0.38 47.07
C ALA A 297 -0.32 -0.65 45.96
N ASN A 298 0.74 -1.45 45.83
CA ASN A 298 0.67 -2.83 45.34
C ASN A 298 2.00 -3.52 45.60
N GLY A 299 2.09 -4.13 46.78
CA GLY A 299 3.09 -5.14 47.13
C GLY A 299 2.37 -6.41 47.57
N LEU A 300 2.38 -7.41 46.67
CA LEU A 300 2.47 -8.86 46.89
C LEU A 300 1.68 -9.50 48.06
N THR A 301 0.78 -10.44 47.76
CA THR A 301 0.84 -11.84 48.25
C THR A 301 -0.21 -12.78 47.62
N ARG A 302 0.30 -13.73 46.82
CA ARG A 302 0.10 -15.20 46.84
C ARG A 302 -1.30 -15.82 47.08
N HIS A 303 -1.74 -16.63 46.10
CA HIS A 303 -2.84 -17.61 46.08
C HIS A 303 -2.77 -18.68 47.20
N PRO A 304 -3.90 -19.36 47.55
CA PRO A 304 -4.46 -20.52 46.80
C PRO A 304 -6.00 -20.49 46.60
N GLY A 305 -6.51 -21.21 45.58
CA GLY A 305 -7.97 -21.48 45.36
C GLY A 305 -8.50 -22.60 46.28
N PRO A 306 -9.60 -23.34 45.97
CA PRO A 306 -10.61 -23.22 44.88
C PRO A 306 -12.09 -23.25 45.41
N ALA A 307 -13.11 -23.08 44.53
CA ALA A 307 -14.39 -23.84 44.48
C ALA A 307 -15.58 -23.08 43.84
N ALA A 308 -16.13 -23.70 42.78
CA ALA A 308 -17.54 -24.09 42.54
C ALA A 308 -18.76 -23.13 42.69
N GLU A 309 -19.59 -23.20 41.63
CA GLU A 309 -21.06 -23.28 41.57
C GLU A 309 -21.98 -22.07 41.24
N ARG A 310 -22.71 -22.25 40.11
CA ARG A 310 -24.14 -22.06 39.79
C ARG A 310 -24.85 -20.76 40.26
N THR A 311 -25.54 -20.00 39.41
CA THR A 311 -26.88 -20.28 38.82
C THR A 311 -27.28 -19.06 37.98
N SER A 312 -27.59 -19.18 36.68
CA SER A 312 -28.93 -19.21 36.05
C SER A 312 -29.97 -18.15 36.50
N LYS A 313 -30.34 -17.24 35.57
CA LYS A 313 -31.69 -16.70 35.23
C LYS A 313 -31.45 -15.57 34.18
N GLY A 314 -31.99 -15.54 32.96
CA GLY A 314 -33.18 -16.19 32.40
C GLY A 314 -34.39 -15.26 32.53
N CYS A 315 -34.62 -14.38 31.55
CA CYS A 315 -35.97 -14.00 31.11
C CYS A 315 -35.96 -13.37 29.71
N GLU A 316 -36.61 -14.08 28.79
CA GLU A 316 -37.13 -13.63 27.50
C GLU A 316 -38.45 -12.86 27.67
N GLY A 317 -38.91 -12.21 26.60
CA GLY A 317 -40.33 -11.89 26.36
C GLY A 317 -40.52 -10.52 25.70
N ARG A 318 -40.46 -10.40 24.36
CA ARG A 318 -41.51 -10.64 23.33
C ARG A 318 -42.49 -9.47 23.14
N ASN A 319 -42.58 -9.01 21.88
CA ASN A 319 -43.77 -8.80 21.04
C ASN A 319 -43.28 -8.15 19.72
N THR A 320 -43.27 -8.75 18.51
CA THR A 320 -44.29 -9.32 17.60
C THR A 320 -45.32 -8.34 17.00
N ALA A 321 -45.19 -8.06 15.70
CA ALA A 321 -46.21 -8.05 14.63
C ALA A 321 -45.53 -7.53 13.34
N SER A 322 -45.29 -8.31 12.28
CA SER A 322 -46.17 -8.95 11.28
C SER A 322 -46.47 -8.06 10.05
N VAL A 323 -46.34 -8.72 8.88
CA VAL A 323 -46.11 -8.26 7.50
C VAL A 323 -47.40 -7.72 6.80
N PRO A 324 -47.37 -7.22 5.54
CA PRO A 324 -47.39 -8.15 4.39
C PRO A 324 -46.54 -7.79 3.15
N LEU A 325 -46.18 -8.88 2.49
CA LEU A 325 -45.63 -9.06 1.15
C LEU A 325 -46.72 -8.78 0.10
N VAL A 326 -46.37 -8.13 -1.02
CA VAL A 326 -47.22 -8.09 -2.22
C VAL A 326 -46.52 -8.87 -3.34
N MET A 327 -47.17 -9.96 -3.78
CA MET A 327 -46.95 -10.58 -5.08
C MET A 327 -47.87 -9.89 -6.10
N SER A 328 -47.40 -9.80 -7.34
CA SER A 328 -48.30 -9.75 -8.50
C SER A 328 -47.74 -10.65 -9.60
N ALA A 329 -48.62 -11.44 -10.19
CA ALA A 329 -48.42 -12.33 -11.32
C ALA A 329 -49.51 -12.03 -12.37
N GLY A 330 -49.20 -12.28 -13.64
CA GLY A 330 -50.16 -12.36 -14.76
C GLY A 330 -49.67 -11.62 -16.02
N THR A 331 -49.23 -12.34 -17.06
CA THR A 331 -49.98 -12.68 -18.32
C THR A 331 -49.81 -11.57 -19.37
N ASP A 332 -49.49 -11.76 -20.66
CA ASP A 332 -49.49 -12.91 -21.59
C ASP A 332 -48.77 -12.49 -22.91
N MET A 333 -48.23 -13.48 -23.64
CA MET A 333 -48.27 -13.72 -25.13
C MET A 333 -47.85 -12.60 -26.12
N ASP A 334 -47.14 -12.79 -27.25
CA ASP A 334 -46.89 -13.88 -28.23
C ASP A 334 -45.55 -13.55 -28.98
N ALA A 335 -44.64 -14.49 -29.24
CA ALA A 335 -44.55 -15.45 -30.36
C ALA A 335 -44.06 -14.86 -31.71
N ASP A 336 -42.83 -15.23 -32.12
CA ASP A 336 -42.49 -16.01 -33.35
C ASP A 336 -40.95 -16.14 -33.45
N SER A 337 -40.38 -17.35 -33.32
CA SER A 337 -40.01 -18.31 -34.40
C SER A 337 -38.84 -17.77 -35.26
N ASP A 338 -37.71 -18.43 -35.48
CA ASP A 338 -37.39 -19.82 -35.86
C ASP A 338 -35.84 -19.88 -35.97
N LEU A 339 -35.06 -20.96 -36.09
CA LEU A 339 -35.17 -22.43 -35.98
C LEU A 339 -33.75 -22.94 -36.31
N GLY A 340 -33.34 -24.09 -35.74
CA GLY A 340 -32.13 -24.83 -36.14
C GLY A 340 -31.36 -25.42 -34.95
N MET A 341 -31.89 -26.40 -34.21
CA MET A 341 -31.93 -27.83 -34.50
C MET A 341 -30.53 -28.47 -34.66
N PHE A 342 -30.03 -29.19 -33.64
CA PHE A 342 -29.53 -30.57 -33.74
C PHE A 342 -29.29 -31.17 -32.34
N MET A 343 -29.85 -32.36 -32.13
CA MET A 343 -29.80 -33.22 -30.93
C MET A 343 -28.44 -33.98 -30.84
N ILE A 344 -27.98 -34.69 -29.81
CA ILE A 344 -28.53 -35.81 -29.00
C ILE A 344 -27.52 -36.13 -27.84
N SER A 345 -28.04 -36.49 -26.64
CA SER A 345 -27.52 -37.39 -25.57
C SER A 345 -26.13 -37.12 -24.94
N GLY A 346 -25.86 -37.32 -23.64
CA GLY A 346 -26.56 -38.07 -22.60
C GLY A 346 -25.90 -37.83 -21.23
N ALA A 347 -26.60 -38.26 -20.19
CA ALA A 347 -26.33 -37.97 -18.79
C ALA A 347 -25.06 -38.64 -18.23
N LEU A 348 -24.38 -37.94 -17.31
CA LEU A 348 -23.87 -38.57 -16.09
C LEU A 348 -23.84 -37.55 -14.95
N ARG A 349 -24.46 -37.96 -13.86
CA ARG A 349 -24.74 -37.21 -12.65
C ARG A 349 -23.85 -37.79 -11.57
N GLU A 350 -22.94 -37.01 -11.00
CA GLU A 350 -22.35 -37.38 -9.72
C GLU A 350 -22.14 -36.14 -8.84
N ARG A 351 -22.82 -36.17 -7.69
CA ARG A 351 -22.68 -35.23 -6.58
C ARG A 351 -21.40 -35.58 -5.83
N ALA A 352 -20.51 -34.60 -5.62
CA ALA A 352 -19.45 -34.71 -4.62
C ALA A 352 -19.71 -33.77 -3.44
N SER A 353 -19.90 -34.39 -2.29
CA SER A 353 -20.11 -33.81 -0.97
C SER A 353 -18.83 -33.15 -0.44
N ALA A 354 -18.95 -31.94 0.11
CA ALA A 354 -17.89 -31.33 0.89
C ALA A 354 -17.68 -32.11 2.20
N ARG A 355 -16.46 -32.56 2.45
CA ARG A 355 -16.01 -33.09 3.75
C ARG A 355 -14.74 -32.33 4.14
N MET A 356 -14.81 -31.58 5.24
CA MET A 356 -13.64 -31.10 5.96
C MET A 356 -12.83 -32.30 6.44
N ILE A 357 -11.53 -32.33 6.14
CA ILE A 357 -10.54 -33.09 6.90
C ILE A 357 -9.36 -32.16 7.18
N SER A 358 -9.09 -32.03 8.47
CA SER A 358 -7.97 -31.36 9.10
C SER A 358 -6.62 -32.03 8.80
N GLY A 359 -5.60 -31.19 8.58
CA GLY A 359 -4.23 -31.40 9.06
C GLY A 359 -3.34 -32.36 8.28
N VAL A 360 -2.45 -31.82 7.44
CA VAL A 360 -1.11 -32.41 7.20
C VAL A 360 -0.08 -31.29 7.10
N ARG A 361 1.01 -31.46 7.86
CA ARG A 361 2.17 -30.57 7.98
C ARG A 361 2.97 -30.56 6.67
N THR A 362 3.34 -29.37 6.21
CA THR A 362 4.35 -29.17 5.16
C THR A 362 5.76 -29.41 5.74
N PRO A 363 6.63 -30.24 5.13
CA PRO A 363 8.02 -30.29 5.53
C PRO A 363 8.79 -29.09 4.96
N SER A 364 9.32 -28.26 5.86
CA SER A 364 10.34 -27.25 5.56
C SER A 364 11.67 -27.95 5.31
N VAL A 365 12.18 -27.92 4.07
CA VAL A 365 13.55 -28.35 3.78
C VAL A 365 14.48 -27.18 4.10
N PHE A 366 15.21 -27.29 5.21
CA PHE A 366 16.37 -26.46 5.50
C PHE A 366 17.58 -27.01 4.74
N VAL A 367 18.22 -26.18 3.92
CA VAL A 367 19.51 -26.49 3.32
C VAL A 367 20.59 -25.92 4.25
N ASP A 368 21.28 -26.81 4.94
CA ASP A 368 22.41 -26.50 5.81
C ASP A 368 23.70 -26.52 4.98
N ILE A 369 24.31 -25.36 4.73
CA ILE A 369 25.59 -25.26 4.01
C ILE A 369 26.71 -25.29 5.06
N SER A 370 27.15 -26.49 5.40
CA SER A 370 28.35 -26.70 6.23
C SER A 370 29.62 -26.62 5.37
N VAL A 371 30.31 -25.48 5.38
CA VAL A 371 31.69 -25.38 4.87
C VAL A 371 32.67 -25.61 6.03
N ARG A 372 33.32 -26.77 6.06
CA ARG A 372 34.48 -27.03 6.93
C ARG A 372 35.77 -26.72 6.17
N GLY A 373 36.52 -25.73 6.64
CA GLY A 373 37.90 -25.47 6.22
C GLY A 373 38.46 -24.19 6.80
N ARG A 374 39.15 -24.27 7.95
CA ARG A 374 39.93 -23.18 8.54
C ARG A 374 41.15 -22.89 7.68
N ILE A 375 41.38 -21.62 7.31
CA ILE A 375 42.68 -20.94 7.48
C ILE A 375 42.39 -19.49 7.87
N SER A 376 42.85 -19.13 9.06
CA SER A 376 42.87 -17.77 9.61
C SER A 376 43.98 -16.98 8.92
N ARG A 377 43.70 -15.79 8.40
CA ARG A 377 44.69 -14.72 8.21
C ARG A 377 43.98 -13.38 8.08
N ASP A 378 44.23 -12.54 9.07
CA ASP A 378 43.89 -11.13 9.09
C ASP A 378 44.46 -10.42 7.85
N ILE A 379 43.61 -9.71 7.11
CA ILE A 379 44.04 -8.61 6.25
C ILE A 379 43.08 -7.45 6.46
N ALA A 380 43.53 -6.48 7.25
CA ALA A 380 43.00 -5.14 7.26
C ALA A 380 43.24 -4.49 5.88
N VAL A 381 42.23 -3.83 5.33
CA VAL A 381 42.44 -2.86 4.24
C VAL A 381 41.83 -1.53 4.67
N GLN A 382 42.71 -0.67 5.16
CA GLN A 382 42.49 0.76 5.27
C GLN A 382 42.72 1.39 3.89
N THR A 383 41.70 2.12 3.42
CA THR A 383 41.74 3.36 2.63
C THR A 383 42.89 3.61 1.64
N ALA A 384 42.54 3.85 0.37
CA ALA A 384 43.10 4.98 -0.38
C ALA A 384 42.24 5.35 -1.60
N SER A 385 42.25 6.65 -1.87
CA SER A 385 41.47 7.47 -2.78
C SER A 385 41.80 7.34 -4.29
N SER A 386 40.79 7.70 -5.10
CA SER A 386 40.73 8.08 -6.54
C SER A 386 41.89 8.93 -7.13
N PRO A 387 41.92 9.37 -8.43
CA PRO A 387 41.07 9.13 -9.63
C PRO A 387 41.84 8.92 -10.98
N SER A 388 41.14 8.53 -12.07
CA SER A 388 41.22 9.10 -13.46
C SER A 388 40.58 8.15 -14.50
N ARG A 389 39.51 8.57 -15.20
CA ARG A 389 39.45 9.03 -16.61
C ARG A 389 39.96 8.04 -17.68
N CYS A 390 39.03 7.55 -18.51
CA CYS A 390 39.08 7.41 -19.99
C CYS A 390 37.78 6.69 -20.43
N MET A 391 36.77 7.36 -21.03
CA MET A 391 36.59 7.65 -22.46
C MET A 391 36.92 6.48 -23.40
N GLY A 392 35.92 6.02 -24.16
CA GLY A 392 36.12 5.12 -25.30
C GLY A 392 34.83 4.46 -25.82
N LEU A 393 34.16 5.14 -26.75
CA LEU A 393 33.12 4.57 -27.63
C LEU A 393 33.61 3.32 -28.34
N ILE A 394 32.76 2.30 -28.51
CA ILE A 394 32.74 1.47 -29.72
C ILE A 394 31.30 1.27 -30.18
N SER A 395 31.02 1.92 -31.31
CA SER A 395 29.85 1.73 -32.16
C SER A 395 30.14 0.67 -33.22
N ARG A 396 29.09 -0.12 -33.54
CA ARG A 396 28.81 -0.83 -34.81
C ARG A 396 29.75 -1.97 -35.20
N LEU A 397 29.15 -3.17 -35.34
CA LEU A 397 29.37 -4.07 -36.47
C LEU A 397 28.18 -5.02 -36.63
N ARG A 398 27.48 -4.83 -37.77
CA ARG A 398 26.53 -5.69 -38.50
C ARG A 398 25.30 -6.26 -37.82
#